data_AF-A0A679I540-F1
#
_entry.id   AF-A0A679I540-F1
#
_cell.length_a   1.000
_cell.length_b   1.000
_cell.length_c   1.000
_cell.angle_alpha   90.00
_cell.angle_beta   90.00
_cell.angle_gamma   90.00
#
_symmetry.space_group_name_H-M   'P 1'
#
loop_
_entity.id
_entity.type
_entity.pdbx_description
1 polymer ?
#
loop_
_entity_poly.entity_id
_entity_poly.type
_entity_poly.pdbx_seq_one_letter_code
_entity_poly.pdbx_strand_id
1 'polypeptide(L)'
;MAQESGEAITVIQQQLKELEGIVEETMGTLNIVSGTERVTKWKTKTAALLTQSAGAQIGQDFARIQPGPSFTNDMVEEFTDLVECFRTPLLKLSKTLSQTGGSPGGG
;
A
#
# COMPACT_ATOMS: atom_id res chain seq x y z
N MET A 1 12.83 -17.97 5.94
CA MET A 1 13.41 -16.66 5.56
C MET A 1 13.21 -16.33 4.08
N ALA A 2 13.78 -17.06 3.11
CA ALA A 2 13.61 -16.71 1.68
C ALA A 2 12.20 -16.96 1.11
N GLN A 3 11.48 -17.98 1.61
CA GLN A 3 10.12 -18.31 1.17
C GLN A 3 9.09 -17.30 1.68
N GLU A 4 9.20 -16.88 2.94
CA GLU A 4 8.33 -15.87 3.56
C GLU A 4 8.46 -14.51 2.87
N SER A 5 9.66 -14.11 2.47
CA SER A 5 9.89 -12.89 1.68
C SER A 5 9.21 -12.95 0.30
N GLY A 6 9.20 -14.11 -0.34
CA GLY A 6 8.56 -14.31 -1.65
C GLY A 6 7.04 -14.11 -1.58
N GLU A 7 6.38 -14.76 -0.62
CA GLU A 7 4.95 -14.61 -0.38
C GLU A 7 4.58 -13.17 -0.02
N ALA A 8 5.37 -12.52 0.83
CA ALA A 8 5.17 -11.12 1.18
C ALA A 8 5.27 -10.18 -0.03
N ILE A 9 6.25 -10.36 -0.91
CA ILE A 9 6.40 -9.58 -2.15
C ILE A 9 5.21 -9.78 -3.07
N THR A 10 4.74 -11.03 -3.26
CA THR A 10 3.57 -11.33 -4.08
C THR A 10 2.32 -10.66 -3.52
N VAL A 11 2.11 -10.72 -2.20
CA VAL A 11 1.00 -10.02 -1.52
C VAL A 11 1.08 -8.52 -1.79
N ILE A 12 2.24 -7.90 -1.62
CA ILE A 12 2.41 -6.45 -1.84
C ILE A 12 2.12 -6.08 -3.29
N GLN A 13 2.63 -6.84 -4.27
CA GLN A 13 2.35 -6.58 -5.68
C GLN A 13 0.86 -6.71 -6.01
N GLN A 14 0.17 -7.70 -5.43
CA GLN A 14 -1.26 -7.85 -5.58
C GLN A 14 -2.02 -6.67 -4.96
N GLN A 15 -1.62 -6.20 -3.77
CA GLN A 15 -2.26 -5.05 -3.14
C GLN A 15 -2.03 -3.76 -3.91
N LEU A 16 -0.85 -3.56 -4.51
CA LEU A 16 -0.57 -2.43 -5.41
C LEU A 16 -1.50 -2.45 -6.64
N LYS A 17 -1.70 -3.63 -7.25
CA LYS A 17 -2.61 -3.78 -8.38
C LYS A 17 -4.08 -3.55 -8.00
N GLU A 18 -4.51 -4.02 -6.83
CA GLU A 18 -5.85 -3.72 -6.30
C GLU A 18 -6.02 -2.20 -6.07
N LEU A 19 -5.00 -1.52 -5.55
CA LEU A 19 -5.01 -0.07 -5.36
C LEU A 19 -5.11 0.68 -6.69
N GLU A 20 -4.33 0.28 -7.70
CA GLU A 20 -4.40 0.87 -9.05
C GLU A 20 -5.80 0.69 -9.66
N GLY A 21 -6.42 -0.47 -9.51
CA GLY A 21 -7.79 -0.69 -9.97
C GLY A 21 -8.83 0.22 -9.28
N ILE A 22 -8.67 0.49 -7.97
CA ILE A 22 -9.51 1.44 -7.25
C ILE A 22 -9.34 2.85 -7.83
N VAL A 23 -8.11 3.25 -8.17
CA VAL A 23 -7.83 4.55 -8.78
C VAL A 23 -8.48 4.66 -10.15
N GLU A 24 -8.27 3.68 -11.03
CA GLU A 24 -8.83 3.69 -12.38
C GLU A 24 -10.37 3.78 -12.35
N GLU A 25 -11.03 2.98 -11.50
CA GLU A 25 -12.48 3.02 -11.34
C GLU A 25 -12.96 4.37 -10.77
N THR A 26 -12.23 4.90 -9.78
CA THR A 26 -12.57 6.19 -9.16
C THR A 26 -12.40 7.34 -10.15
N MET A 27 -11.33 7.35 -10.95
CA MET A 27 -11.10 8.37 -11.98
C MET A 27 -12.09 8.24 -13.15
N GLY A 28 -12.47 7.02 -13.52
CA GLY A 28 -13.48 6.79 -14.56
C GLY A 28 -14.90 7.20 -14.15
N THR A 29 -15.22 7.12 -12.86
CA THR A 29 -16.54 7.49 -12.31
C THR A 29 -16.58 8.89 -11.69
N LEU A 30 -15.41 9.49 -11.45
CA LEU A 30 -15.19 10.71 -10.66
C LEU A 30 -15.85 10.68 -9.27
N ASN A 31 -16.15 9.48 -8.76
CA ASN A 31 -16.78 9.30 -7.46
C ASN A 31 -15.72 9.16 -6.37
N ILE A 32 -15.11 10.30 -6.01
CA ILE A 32 -14.03 10.37 -5.03
C ILE A 32 -14.44 9.86 -3.65
N VAL A 33 -15.68 10.11 -3.23
CA VAL A 33 -16.18 9.65 -1.93
C VAL A 33 -16.16 8.13 -1.86
N SER A 34 -16.75 7.46 -2.86
CA SER A 34 -16.72 6.00 -2.93
C SER A 34 -15.31 5.44 -3.14
N GLY A 35 -14.46 6.14 -3.90
CA GLY A 35 -13.05 5.80 -4.04
C GLY A 35 -12.30 5.81 -2.71
N THR A 36 -12.50 6.86 -1.91
CA THR A 36 -11.90 7.03 -0.57
C THR A 36 -12.36 5.93 0.39
N GLU A 37 -13.63 5.58 0.37
CA GLU A 37 -14.15 4.45 1.15
C GLU A 37 -13.53 3.12 0.73
N ARG A 38 -13.38 2.88 -0.59
CA ARG A 38 -12.71 1.68 -1.11
C ARG A 38 -11.25 1.62 -0.68
N VAL A 39 -10.52 2.73 -0.75
CA VAL A 39 -9.13 2.83 -0.26
C VAL A 39 -9.06 2.54 1.23
N THR A 40 -10.01 3.04 2.03
CA THR A 40 -10.05 2.78 3.49
C THR A 40 -10.27 1.31 3.81
N LYS A 41 -11.21 0.66 3.10
CA LYS A 41 -11.47 -0.79 3.23
C LYS A 41 -10.26 -1.60 2.77
N TRP A 42 -9.68 -1.23 1.63
CA TRP A 42 -8.46 -1.84 1.10
C TRP A 42 -7.31 -1.72 2.10
N LYS A 43 -7.04 -0.54 2.67
CA LYS A 43 -5.97 -0.33 3.67
C LYS A 43 -6.10 -1.30 4.84
N THR A 44 -7.30 -1.45 5.38
CA THR A 44 -7.57 -2.35 6.52
C THR A 44 -7.26 -3.81 6.16
N LYS A 45 -7.72 -4.26 4.98
CA LYS A 45 -7.41 -5.59 4.44
C LYS A 45 -5.92 -5.78 4.22
N THR A 46 -5.25 -4.81 3.58
CA THR A 46 -3.81 -4.84 3.30
C THR A 46 -2.99 -4.91 4.58
N ALA A 47 -3.33 -4.15 5.63
CA ALA A 47 -2.63 -4.22 6.91
C ALA A 47 -2.68 -5.62 7.54
N ALA A 48 -3.84 -6.28 7.47
CA ALA A 48 -4.02 -7.65 7.96
C ALA A 48 -3.25 -8.68 7.10
N LEU A 49 -3.20 -8.49 5.78
CA LEU A 49 -2.42 -9.34 4.88
C LEU A 49 -0.92 -9.18 5.11
N LEU A 50 -0.43 -7.95 5.25
CA LEU A 50 0.98 -7.66 5.57
C LEU A 50 1.39 -8.21 6.93
N THR A 51 0.49 -8.16 7.92
CA THR A 51 0.73 -8.78 9.24
C THR A 51 0.97 -10.28 9.12
N GLN A 52 0.22 -10.96 8.26
CA GLN A 52 0.32 -12.40 8.06
C GLN A 52 1.52 -12.79 7.19
N SER A 53 1.82 -12.03 6.13
CA SER A 53 2.86 -12.39 5.16
C SER A 53 4.24 -11.84 5.48
N ALA A 54 4.32 -10.60 5.98
CA ALA A 54 5.58 -9.91 6.26
C ALA A 54 5.87 -9.77 7.77
N GLY A 55 4.84 -9.96 8.61
CA GLY A 55 4.95 -9.93 10.06
C GLY A 55 4.22 -8.76 10.72
N ALA A 56 3.88 -8.93 12.01
CA ALA A 56 3.04 -8.01 12.76
C ALA A 56 3.57 -6.57 12.82
N GLN A 57 4.89 -6.38 12.90
CA GLN A 57 5.48 -5.03 12.93
C GLN A 57 5.19 -4.26 11.62
N ILE A 58 5.33 -4.93 10.48
CA ILE A 58 5.13 -4.31 9.16
C ILE A 58 3.65 -3.96 8.95
N GLY A 59 2.75 -4.88 9.30
CA GLY A 59 1.31 -4.61 9.19
C GLY A 59 0.84 -3.49 10.14
N GLN A 60 1.40 -3.40 11.35
CA GLN A 60 1.11 -2.30 12.28
C GLN A 60 1.66 -0.96 11.79
N ASP A 61 2.88 -0.93 11.26
CA ASP A 61 3.48 0.28 10.70
C ASP A 61 2.62 0.82 9.54
N PHE A 62 2.20 -0.07 8.63
CA PHE A 62 1.30 0.28 7.54
C PHE A 62 -0.08 0.77 8.03
N ALA A 63 -0.66 0.11 9.05
CA ALA A 63 -1.94 0.52 9.63
C ALA A 63 -1.91 1.94 10.23
N ARG A 64 -0.75 2.36 10.75
CA ARG A 64 -0.51 3.69 11.34
C ARG A 64 -0.37 4.80 10.31
N ILE A 65 -0.20 4.48 9.01
CA ILE A 65 -0.18 5.49 7.96
C ILE A 65 -1.53 6.21 7.96
N GLN A 66 -1.52 7.47 8.36
CA GLN A 66 -2.67 8.35 8.25
C GLN A 66 -2.33 9.46 7.27
N PRO A 67 -3.16 9.67 6.23
CA PRO A 67 -3.03 10.85 5.39
C PRO A 67 -3.19 12.09 6.27
N GLY A 68 -2.36 13.10 6.02
CA GLY A 68 -2.52 14.38 6.70
C GLY A 68 -3.87 15.03 6.35
N PRO A 69 -4.30 16.05 7.10
CA PRO A 69 -5.45 16.84 6.69
C PRO A 69 -5.17 17.44 5.31
N SER A 70 -6.03 17.12 4.35
CA SER A 70 -5.96 17.68 3.00
C SER A 70 -6.60 19.06 2.96
N PHE A 71 -5.91 20.01 2.34
CA PHE A 71 -6.31 21.42 2.25
C PHE A 71 -6.35 21.95 0.82
N THR A 72 -6.24 21.07 -0.18
CA THR A 72 -6.10 21.46 -1.59
C THR A 72 -7.42 21.89 -2.20
N ASN A 73 -8.55 21.61 -1.53
CA ASN A 73 -9.91 21.97 -1.97
C ASN A 73 -10.26 21.36 -3.35
N ASP A 74 -9.48 20.38 -3.81
CA ASP A 74 -9.65 19.62 -5.05
C ASP A 74 -9.73 18.12 -4.72
N MET A 75 -10.93 17.57 -4.81
CA MET A 75 -11.18 16.19 -4.38
C MET A 75 -10.35 15.15 -5.17
N VAL A 76 -10.00 15.44 -6.42
CA VAL A 76 -9.20 14.51 -7.23
C VAL A 76 -7.76 14.50 -6.72
N GLU A 77 -7.18 15.68 -6.48
CA GLU A 77 -5.85 15.82 -5.89
C GLU A 77 -5.77 15.18 -4.51
N GLU A 78 -6.76 15.43 -3.64
CA GLU A 78 -6.85 14.83 -2.30
C GLU A 78 -6.90 13.30 -2.36
N PHE A 79 -7.64 12.74 -3.32
CA PHE A 79 -7.70 11.31 -3.52
C PHE A 79 -6.39 10.73 -4.05
N THR A 80 -5.73 11.42 -4.99
CA THR A 80 -4.44 10.95 -5.49
C THR A 80 -3.35 11.00 -4.41
N ASP A 81 -3.34 12.03 -3.56
CA ASP A 81 -2.41 12.14 -2.44
C ASP A 81 -2.65 11.03 -1.41
N LEU A 82 -3.93 10.77 -1.08
CA LEU A 82 -4.36 9.65 -0.25
C LEU A 82 -3.81 8.31 -0.76
N VAL A 83 -3.94 8.06 -2.07
CA VAL A 83 -3.47 6.83 -2.71
C VAL A 83 -1.95 6.74 -2.64
N GLU A 84 -1.24 7.82 -2.99
CA GLU A 84 0.22 7.86 -3.01
C GLU A 84 0.82 7.70 -1.60
N CYS A 85 0.11 8.16 -0.56
CA CYS A 85 0.45 7.97 0.85
C CYS A 85 0.58 6.47 1.22
N PHE A 86 -0.23 5.60 0.62
CA PHE A 86 -0.16 4.15 0.84
C PHE A 86 0.71 3.42 -0.20
N ARG A 87 0.72 3.88 -1.45
CA ARG A 87 1.49 3.26 -2.53
C ARG A 87 2.99 3.34 -2.28
N THR A 88 3.48 4.51 -1.87
CA THR A 88 4.90 4.77 -1.61
C THR A 88 5.51 3.81 -0.57
N PRO A 89 4.93 3.62 0.62
CA PRO A 89 5.47 2.67 1.61
C PRO A 89 5.37 1.22 1.14
N LEU A 90 4.34 0.82 0.39
CA LEU A 90 4.27 -0.53 -0.19
C LEU A 90 5.39 -0.80 -1.20
N LEU A 91 5.69 0.18 -2.07
CA LEU A 91 6.81 0.09 -3.03
C LEU A 91 8.17 0.06 -2.33
N LYS A 92 8.34 0.83 -1.26
CA LYS A 92 9.55 0.77 -0.43
C LYS A 92 9.68 -0.60 0.23
N LEU A 93 8.59 -1.11 0.81
CA LEU A 93 8.56 -2.40 1.48
C LEU A 93 8.89 -3.56 0.54
N SER A 94 8.32 -3.59 -0.67
CA SER A 94 8.64 -4.63 -1.65
C SER A 94 10.11 -4.61 -2.08
N LYS A 95 10.72 -3.42 -2.22
CA LYS A 95 12.16 -3.27 -2.48
C LYS A 95 12.98 -3.80 -1.31
N THR A 96 12.67 -3.40 -0.08
CA THR A 96 13.38 -3.87 1.12
C THR A 96 13.31 -5.38 1.27
N LEU A 97 12.13 -5.99 1.05
CA LEU A 97 11.97 -7.44 1.12
C LEU A 97 12.72 -8.17 -0.01
N SER A 98 12.74 -7.60 -1.21
CA SER A 98 13.51 -8.13 -2.34
C SER A 98 15.01 -8.09 -2.06
N GLN A 99 15.48 -7.03 -1.39
CA GLN A 99 16.88 -6.86 -1.02
C GLN A 99 17.29 -7.73 0.18
N THR A 100 16.40 -7.95 1.15
CA THR A 100 16.71 -8.78 2.33
C THR A 100 16.74 -10.28 2.01
N GLY A 101 16.11 -10.72 0.93
CA GLY A 101 16.19 -12.09 0.41
C GLY A 101 17.51 -12.40 -0.32
N GLY A 102 18.32 -11.38 -0.62
CA GLY A 102 19.70 -11.52 -1.08
C GLY A 102 20.67 -11.15 0.04
N SER A 103 21.35 -12.13 0.63
CA SER A 103 22.41 -11.85 1.59
C SER A 103 23.50 -10.93 1.01
N PRO A 104 24.21 -10.19 1.89
CA PRO A 104 24.98 -8.99 1.56
C PRO A 104 26.34 -9.36 0.95
N GLY A 105 26.71 -8.67 -0.14
CA GLY A 105 28.00 -8.84 -0.79
C GLY A 105 28.80 -7.54 -0.80
N GLY A 106 29.72 -7.40 0.16
CA GLY A 106 31.04 -6.80 -0.02
C GLY A 106 31.16 -5.29 -0.24
N GLY A 107 31.65 -4.60 0.80
CA GLY A 107 32.27 -3.28 0.75
C GLY A 107 32.95 -3.01 2.08
#